data_AF-A0A2H4UEA2-F1
#
_entry.id   AF-A0A2H4UEA2-F1
#
_cell.length_a   1.000
_cell.length_b   1.000
_cell.length_c   1.000
_cell.angle_alpha   90.00
_cell.angle_beta   90.00
_cell.angle_gamma   90.00
#
_symmetry.space_group_name_H-M   'P 1'
#
loop_
_entity.id
_entity.type
_entity.pdbx_description
1 polymer ?
#
loop_
_entity_poly.entity_id
_entity_poly.type
_entity_poly.pdbx_seq_one_letter_code
_entity_poly.pdbx_strand_id
1 'polypeptide(L)' 'MLEDPTDWRKKLKEAANEDEKITAVKMISLKRLAVSARENLDDVFKALTAK' A
#
# COMPACT_ATOMS: atom_id res chain seq x y z
N MET A 1 2.22 -0.30 -7.31
CA MET A 1 1.91 -0.12 -5.88
C MET A 1 0.70 -0.94 -5.44
N LEU A 2 -0.50 -0.72 -5.99
CA LEU A 2 -1.66 -1.58 -5.74
C LEU A 2 -1.43 -3.02 -6.23
N GLU A 3 -0.88 -3.13 -7.44
CA GLU A 3 -0.52 -4.41 -8.08
C GLU A 3 0.96 -4.76 -7.88
N ASP A 4 1.66 -4.11 -6.94
CA ASP A 4 3.05 -4.48 -6.66
C ASP A 4 3.08 -5.90 -6.07
N PRO A 5 3.69 -6.87 -6.78
CA PRO A 5 3.74 -8.26 -6.34
C PRO A 5 4.74 -8.48 -5.20
N THR A 6 5.55 -7.47 -4.89
CA THR A 6 6.60 -7.57 -3.88
C THR A 6 5.99 -7.67 -2.47
N ASP A 7 6.35 -8.74 -1.75
CA ASP A 7 6.03 -8.86 -0.33
C ASP A 7 7.02 -8.03 0.50
N TRP A 8 6.72 -6.73 0.64
CA TRP A 8 7.52 -5.82 1.44
C TRP A 8 7.51 -6.15 2.95
N ARG A 9 6.52 -6.90 3.45
CA ARG A 9 6.53 -7.36 4.85
C ARG A 9 7.55 -8.46 5.05
N LYS A 10 7.70 -9.36 4.08
CA LYS A 10 8.78 -10.35 4.06
C LYS A 10 10.14 -9.67 3.94
N LYS A 11 10.29 -8.72 3.00
CA LYS A 11 11.53 -7.92 2.88
C LYS A 11 11.90 -7.17 4.16
N LEU A 12 10.93 -6.65 4.91
CA LEU A 12 11.19 -6.00 6.20
C LEU A 12 11.80 -6.97 7.23
N LYS A 13 11.34 -8.24 7.23
CA LYS A 13 11.86 -9.28 8.14
C LYS A 13 13.25 -9.76 7.72
N GLU A 14 13.52 -9.80 6.42
CA GLU A 14 14.78 -10.27 5.84
C GLU A 14 15.84 -9.16 5.71
N ALA A 15 15.47 -7.91 5.94
CA ALA A 15 16.35 -6.75 5.79
C ALA A 15 17.59 -6.86 6.69
N ALA A 16 18.76 -6.80 6.07
CA ALA A 16 20.05 -6.95 6.73
C ALA A 16 20.54 -5.64 7.37
N ASN A 17 20.09 -4.50 6.85
CA ASN A 17 20.50 -3.18 7.29
C ASN A 17 19.30 -2.23 7.50
N GLU A 18 19.57 -1.10 8.12
CA GLU A 18 18.53 -0.12 8.49
C GLU A 18 17.89 0.55 7.28
N ASP A 19 18.66 0.79 6.21
CA ASP A 19 18.16 1.38 4.97
C ASP A 19 17.16 0.47 4.25
N GLU A 20 17.40 -0.84 4.24
CA GLU A 20 16.46 -1.84 3.72
C GLU A 20 15.18 -1.89 4.55
N LYS A 21 15.28 -1.79 5.88
CA LYS A 21 14.11 -1.70 6.77
C LYS A 21 13.30 -0.44 6.48
N ILE A 22 13.95 0.71 6.37
CA ILE A 22 13.31 2.00 6.06
C ILE A 22 12.59 1.91 4.72
N THR A 23 13.25 1.35 3.71
CA THR A 23 12.66 1.17 2.37
C THR A 23 11.44 0.25 2.42
N ALA A 24 11.53 -0.88 3.11
CA ALA A 24 10.40 -1.80 3.25
C ALA A 24 9.21 -1.16 3.99
N VAL A 25 9.47 -0.40 5.05
CA VAL A 25 8.42 0.34 5.80
C VAL A 25 7.77 1.43 4.92
N LYS A 26 8.56 2.19 4.16
CA LYS A 26 8.04 3.18 3.20
C LYS A 26 7.10 2.54 2.19
N MET A 27 7.50 1.41 1.61
CA MET A 27 6.71 0.70 0.61
C MET A 27 5.42 0.12 1.20
N ILE A 28 5.46 -0.43 2.42
CA ILE A 28 4.25 -0.90 3.12
C ILE A 28 3.28 0.26 3.35
N SER A 29 3.80 1.41 3.79
CA SER A 29 2.99 2.60 4.08
C SER A 29 2.36 3.14 2.80
N LEU A 30 3.13 3.21 1.72
CA LEU A 30 2.64 3.63 0.41
C LEU A 30 1.56 2.69 -0.12
N LYS A 31 1.70 1.37 0.09
CA LYS A 31 0.68 0.38 -0.31
C LYS A 31 -0.62 0.59 0.45
N ARG A 32 -0.56 0.80 1.77
CA ARG A 32 -1.75 1.12 2.58
C ARG A 32 -2.43 2.40 2.09
N LEU A 33 -1.65 3.45 1.83
CA LEU A 33 -2.18 4.72 1.33
C LEU A 33 -2.91 4.51 -0.01
N ALA A 34 -2.29 3.80 -0.95
CA ALA A 34 -2.88 3.54 -2.26
C ALA A 34 -4.19 2.72 -2.16
N VAL A 35 -4.25 1.71 -1.29
CA VAL A 35 -5.47 0.93 -1.04
C VAL A 35 -6.58 1.82 -0.49
N SER A 36 -6.29 2.60 0.56
CA SER A 36 -7.29 3.49 1.15
C SER A 36 -7.77 4.57 0.19
N ALA A 37 -6.88 5.11 -0.65
CA ALA A 37 -7.25 6.11 -1.64
C ALA A 37 -8.21 5.52 -2.68
N ARG A 38 -7.94 4.29 -3.14
CA ARG A 38 -8.84 3.59 -4.07
C ARG A 38 -10.20 3.33 -3.42
N GLU A 39 -10.23 2.79 -2.21
CA GLU A 39 -11.50 2.51 -1.48
C GLU A 39 -12.33 3.77 -1.32
N ASN A 40 -11.71 4.89 -0.93
CA ASN A 40 -12.39 6.17 -0.80
C ASN A 40 -12.97 6.67 -2.14
N LEU A 41 -12.23 6.50 -3.25
CA LEU A 41 -12.71 6.87 -4.57
C LEU A 41 -13.86 5.98 -5.04
N ASP A 42 -13.77 4.67 -4.79
CA ASP A 42 -14.84 3.71 -5.10
C ASP A 42 -16.11 4.04 -4.31
N ASP A 43 -15.99 4.43 -3.04
CA ASP A 43 -17.13 4.79 -2.20
C ASP A 43 -17.78 6.11 -2.63
N VAL A 44 -16.98 7.12 -3.00
CA VAL A 44 -17.50 8.35 -3.60
C VAL A 44 -18.21 8.04 -4.92
N PHE A 45 -17.63 7.20 -5.78
CA PHE A 45 -18.25 6.82 -7.04
C PHE A 45 -19.59 6.10 -6.81
N LYS A 46 -19.65 5.14 -5.89
CA LYS A 46 -20.91 4.48 -5.50
C LYS A 46 -21.93 5.49 -4.98
N ALA A 47 -21.54 6.40 -4.09
CA ALA A 47 -22.46 7.40 -3.55
C ALA A 47 -23.05 8.31 -4.64
N LEU A 48 -22.28 8.62 -5.69
CA LEU A 48 -22.72 9.45 -6.80
C LEU A 48 -23.54 8.69 -7.86
N THR A 49 -23.35 7.38 -7.98
CA THR A 49 -23.91 6.57 -9.09
C THR A 49 -24.93 5.52 -8.66
N ALA A 50 -25.05 5.25 -7.36
CA ALA A 50 -26.10 4.41 -6.81
C ALA A 50 -27.45 5.13 -7.01
N LYS A 51 -28.21 4.63 -7.98
CA LYS A 51 -29.55 5.10 -8.35
C LYS A 51 -30.56 4.00 -8.07
#